data_AF-A0A081D8C1-F1
#
_entry.id   AF-A0A081D8C1-F1
#
_cell.length_a   1.000
_cell.length_b   1.000
_cell.length_c   1.000
_cell.angle_alpha   90.00
_cell.angle_beta   90.00
_cell.angle_gamma   90.00
#
_symmetry.space_group_name_H-M   'P 1'
#
loop_
_entity.id
_entity.type
_entity.pdbx_description
1 polymer ?
#
loop_
_entity_poly.entity_id
_entity_poly.type
_entity_poly.pdbx_seq_one_letter_code
_entity_poly.pdbx_strand_id
1 'polypeptide(L)'
;MFMKMFVQTTNMKYFVNLLFPMKYLLTIVMLFNFAFAKAQNFWQSVSQTPTENLENRNFTPDNYLTYNLDIDGLKQFVTGSPMRFTTSHSNVVVSMPNADGGFL
;
A
#
# COMPACT_ATOMS: atom_id res chain seq x y z
N MET A 1 -18.29 -54.36 -17.35
CA MET A 1 -17.19 -53.99 -16.42
C MET A 1 -16.24 -52.95 -17.05
N PHE A 2 -15.73 -53.18 -18.26
CA PHE A 2 -14.84 -52.23 -18.98
C PHE A 2 -15.43 -50.82 -19.22
N MET A 3 -16.72 -50.71 -19.52
CA MET A 3 -17.40 -49.42 -19.74
C MET A 3 -17.31 -48.49 -18.51
N LYS A 4 -17.47 -49.02 -17.28
CA LYS A 4 -17.37 -48.24 -16.04
C LYS A 4 -15.93 -47.76 -15.78
N MET A 5 -14.94 -48.60 -16.11
CA MET A 5 -13.52 -48.28 -15.95
C MET A 5 -13.05 -47.20 -16.94
N PHE A 6 -13.60 -47.19 -18.16
CA PHE A 6 -13.32 -46.16 -19.16
C PHE A 6 -13.94 -44.80 -18.79
N VAL A 7 -15.17 -44.79 -18.27
CA VAL A 7 -15.82 -43.57 -17.77
C VAL A 7 -15.04 -42.98 -16.59
N GLN A 8 -14.56 -43.80 -15.65
CA GLN A 8 -13.82 -43.34 -14.48
C GLN A 8 -12.44 -42.74 -14.85
N THR A 9 -11.71 -43.37 -15.77
CA THR A 9 -10.42 -42.84 -16.26
C THR A 9 -10.59 -41.55 -17.06
N THR A 10 -11.71 -41.41 -17.78
CA THR A 10 -12.05 -40.20 -18.53
C THR A 10 -12.40 -39.03 -17.58
N ASN A 11 -13.23 -39.26 -16.56
CA ASN A 11 -13.56 -38.25 -15.54
C ASN A 11 -12.32 -37.78 -14.75
N MET A 12 -11.41 -38.70 -14.42
CA MET A 12 -10.16 -38.37 -13.73
C MET A 12 -9.22 -37.51 -14.60
N LYS A 13 -9.14 -37.77 -15.91
CA LYS A 13 -8.39 -36.92 -16.85
C LYS A 13 -8.97 -35.51 -16.94
N TYR A 14 -10.30 -35.37 -17.01
CA TYR A 14 -10.95 -34.05 -17.00
C TYR A 14 -10.69 -33.29 -15.71
N PHE A 15 -10.76 -33.99 -14.56
CA PHE A 15 -10.49 -33.38 -13.26
C PHE A 15 -9.04 -32.86 -13.14
N VAL A 16 -8.05 -33.65 -13.57
CA VAL A 16 -6.63 -33.24 -13.55
C VAL A 16 -6.36 -32.08 -14.50
N ASN A 17 -6.96 -32.10 -15.70
CA ASN A 17 -6.85 -31.01 -16.68
C ASN A 17 -7.56 -29.73 -16.22
N LEU A 18 -8.56 -29.82 -15.34
CA LEU A 18 -9.23 -28.67 -14.72
C LEU A 18 -8.42 -28.12 -13.53
N LEU A 19 -7.76 -28.99 -12.76
CA LEU A 19 -6.97 -28.61 -11.60
C LEU A 19 -5.67 -27.90 -11.99
N PHE A 20 -5.08 -28.29 -13.13
CA PHE A 20 -3.81 -27.73 -13.63
C PHE A 20 -3.86 -26.23 -13.99
N PRO A 21 -4.89 -25.66 -14.65
CA PRO A 21 -5.02 -24.21 -14.85
C PRO A 21 -5.44 -23.48 -13.57
N MET A 22 -6.24 -24.12 -12.71
CA MET A 22 -6.77 -23.52 -11.48
C MET A 22 -5.66 -23.19 -10.45
N LYS A 23 -4.60 -24.01 -10.37
CA LYS A 23 -3.42 -23.69 -9.54
C LYS A 23 -2.67 -22.45 -10.02
N TYR A 24 -2.53 -22.23 -11.34
CA TYR A 24 -1.85 -21.05 -11.87
C TYR A 24 -2.70 -19.79 -11.65
N LEU A 25 -4.03 -19.92 -11.79
CA LEU A 25 -4.97 -18.84 -11.45
C LEU A 25 -4.82 -18.43 -9.98
N LEU A 26 -4.80 -19.39 -9.06
CA LEU A 26 -4.64 -19.12 -7.62
C LEU A 26 -3.29 -18.44 -7.32
N THR A 27 -2.20 -18.91 -7.93
CA THR A 27 -0.88 -18.30 -7.79
C THR A 27 -0.86 -16.86 -8.30
N ILE A 28 -1.49 -16.59 -9.46
CA ILE A 28 -1.61 -15.24 -10.01
C ILE A 28 -2.39 -14.33 -9.05
N VAL A 29 -3.54 -14.79 -8.53
CA VAL A 29 -4.35 -14.03 -7.57
C VAL A 29 -3.55 -13.73 -6.29
N MET A 30 -2.79 -14.68 -5.76
CA MET A 30 -1.95 -14.46 -4.58
C MET A 30 -0.85 -13.41 -4.83
N LEU A 31 -0.21 -13.41 -6.00
CA LEU A 31 0.84 -12.45 -6.34
C LEU A 31 0.31 -11.01 -6.49
N PHE A 32 -0.93 -10.83 -6.95
CA PHE A 32 -1.55 -9.51 -7.07
C PHE A 32 -1.81 -8.82 -5.71
N ASN A 33 -1.98 -9.58 -4.63
CA ASN A 33 -2.27 -9.00 -3.31
C ASN A 33 -1.08 -8.23 -2.72
N PHE A 34 0.16 -8.57 -3.09
CA PHE A 34 1.35 -7.89 -2.57
C PHE A 34 1.71 -6.60 -3.33
N ALA A 35 1.19 -6.40 -4.55
CA ALA A 35 1.53 -5.25 -5.39
C ALA A 35 0.92 -3.93 -4.89
N PHE A 36 -0.11 -4.00 -4.04
CA PHE A 36 -0.83 -2.83 -3.52
C PHE A 36 -0.44 -2.43 -2.08
N ALA A 37 0.51 -3.13 -1.46
CA ALA A 37 0.99 -2.80 -0.12
C ALA A 37 2.05 -1.68 -0.13
N LYS A 38 1.82 -0.61 -0.90
CA LYS A 38 2.64 0.61 -0.78
C LYS A 38 2.07 1.44 0.35
N ALA A 39 2.84 1.62 1.42
CA ALA A 39 2.52 2.58 2.46
C ALA A 39 2.37 3.97 1.81
N GLN A 40 1.24 4.62 2.04
CA GLN A 40 0.95 5.93 1.49
C GLN A 40 1.91 6.96 2.10
N ASN A 41 2.85 7.48 1.30
CA ASN A 41 3.84 8.47 1.75
C ASN A 41 3.68 9.77 0.95
N PHE A 42 3.23 10.83 1.62
CA PHE A 42 3.09 12.18 1.05
C PHE A 42 4.35 13.03 1.21
N TRP A 43 5.35 12.55 1.94
CA TRP A 43 6.57 13.27 2.25
C TRP A 43 7.68 12.84 1.31
N GLN A 44 8.14 13.78 0.48
CA GLN A 44 9.21 13.56 -0.46
C GLN A 44 10.48 14.18 0.10
N SER A 45 11.51 13.36 0.33
CA SER A 45 12.81 13.87 0.79
C SER A 45 13.40 14.82 -0.24
N VAL A 46 13.93 15.94 0.23
CA VAL A 46 14.61 16.93 -0.63
C VAL A 46 15.97 17.28 -0.07
N SER A 47 16.95 17.48 -0.95
CA SER A 47 18.30 17.90 -0.57
C SER A 47 18.44 19.40 -0.33
N GLN A 48 17.31 20.11 -0.22
CA GLN A 48 17.28 21.57 -0.17
C GLN A 48 17.73 22.06 1.20
N THR A 49 18.77 22.90 1.20
CA THR A 49 19.12 23.75 2.34
C THR A 49 18.15 24.93 2.37
N PRO A 50 17.45 25.20 3.48
CA PRO A 50 16.53 26.33 3.59
C PRO A 50 17.25 27.64 3.22
N THR A 51 16.77 28.31 2.17
CA THR A 51 17.34 29.57 1.67
C THR A 51 16.90 30.78 2.48
N GLU A 52 15.80 30.66 3.23
CA GLU A 52 15.26 31.73 4.06
C GLU A 52 15.20 31.29 5.52
N ASN A 53 15.68 32.17 6.41
CA ASN A 53 15.48 32.01 7.84
C ASN A 53 14.09 32.56 8.18
N LEU A 54 13.07 31.72 8.00
CA LEU A 54 11.66 32.10 8.12
C LEU A 54 11.25 32.48 9.56
N GLU A 55 12.10 32.23 10.56
CA GLU A 55 11.85 32.45 11.99
C GLU A 55 13.14 32.85 12.71
N ASN A 56 13.06 33.66 13.77
CA ASN A 56 14.21 33.95 14.64
C ASN A 56 14.44 32.79 15.61
N ARG A 57 15.12 31.75 15.12
CA ARG A 57 15.38 30.52 15.88
C ARG A 57 16.66 30.68 16.70
N ASN A 58 16.57 30.48 18.03
CA ASN A 58 17.74 30.44 18.91
C ASN A 58 18.62 29.19 18.72
N PHE A 59 18.11 28.18 18.02
CA PHE A 59 18.80 26.92 17.78
C PHE A 59 18.39 26.34 16.43
N THR A 60 19.37 25.90 15.65
CA THR A 60 19.18 25.09 14.44
C THR A 60 20.10 23.88 14.58
N PRO A 61 19.58 22.65 14.44
CA PRO A 61 20.41 21.46 14.54
C PRO A 61 21.38 21.37 13.36
N ASP A 62 22.58 20.85 13.61
CA ASP A 62 23.60 20.66 12.57
C ASP A 62 23.20 19.61 11.53
N ASN A 63 22.37 18.63 11.95
CA ASN A 63 21.87 17.56 11.10
C ASN A 63 20.33 17.58 11.10
N TYR A 64 19.75 17.68 9.92
CA TYR A 64 18.30 17.64 9.73
C TYR A 64 17.96 17.04 8.35
N LEU A 65 16.75 16.48 8.25
CA LEU A 65 16.19 16.00 7.01
C LEU A 65 15.10 16.96 6.55
N THR A 66 15.10 17.32 5.28
CA THR A 66 14.09 18.20 4.69
C THR A 66 13.13 17.37 3.84
N TYR A 67 11.84 17.61 3.99
CA TYR A 67 10.79 16.95 3.22
C TYR A 67 9.84 17.99 2.64
N ASN A 68 9.43 17.76 1.40
CA ASN A 68 8.28 18.44 0.81
C ASN A 68 7.03 17.60 1.01
N LEU A 69 5.97 18.25 1.48
CA LEU A 69 4.66 17.64 1.60
C LEU A 69 3.89 17.79 0.28
N ASP A 70 3.43 16.68 -0.28
CA ASP A 70 2.39 16.69 -1.32
C ASP A 70 1.03 17.03 -0.68
N ILE A 71 0.73 18.33 -0.65
CA ILE A 71 -0.49 18.86 -0.05
C ILE A 71 -1.73 18.43 -0.83
N ASP A 72 -1.65 18.34 -2.16
CA ASP A 72 -2.82 18.02 -2.98
C ASP A 72 -3.16 16.53 -2.88
N GLY A 73 -2.15 15.66 -2.89
CA GLY A 73 -2.32 14.24 -2.57
C GLY A 73 -2.89 14.02 -1.17
N LEU A 74 -2.38 14.74 -0.16
CA LEU A 74 -2.88 14.65 1.21
C LEU A 74 -4.35 15.09 1.31
N LYS A 75 -4.72 16.21 0.69
CA LYS A 75 -6.10 16.71 0.65
C LYS A 75 -7.05 15.67 0.05
N GLN A 76 -6.67 15.10 -1.10
CA GLN A 76 -7.48 14.07 -1.75
C GLN A 76 -7.65 12.84 -0.84
N PHE A 77 -6.58 12.41 -0.18
CA PHE A 77 -6.63 11.27 0.72
C PHE A 77 -7.54 11.48 1.93
N VAL A 78 -7.48 12.67 2.56
CA VAL A 78 -8.32 12.95 3.74
C VAL A 78 -9.80 13.18 3.39
N THR A 79 -10.17 13.41 2.12
CA THR A 79 -11.59 13.50 1.72
C THR A 79 -12.39 12.22 2.00
N GLY A 80 -11.71 11.07 2.07
CA GLY A 80 -12.33 9.81 2.47
C GLY A 80 -12.60 9.70 3.98
N SER A 81 -12.16 10.67 4.78
CA SER A 81 -12.42 10.70 6.22
C SER A 81 -13.81 11.29 6.52
N PRO A 82 -14.51 10.77 7.55
CA PRO A 82 -15.74 11.37 8.02
C PRO A 82 -15.51 12.81 8.51
N MET A 83 -16.52 13.66 8.33
CA MET A 83 -16.51 15.01 8.89
C MET A 83 -16.39 14.97 10.42
N ARG A 84 -15.75 16.00 10.99
CA ARG A 84 -15.64 16.15 12.44
C ARG A 84 -17.03 16.15 13.05
N PHE A 85 -17.18 15.51 14.21
CA PHE A 85 -18.42 15.40 14.96
C PHE A 85 -19.52 14.57 14.29
N THR A 86 -19.18 13.72 13.33
CA THR A 86 -20.08 12.65 12.87
C THR A 86 -19.93 11.42 13.75
N THR A 87 -20.95 10.55 13.76
CA THR A 87 -20.93 9.27 14.49
C THR A 87 -20.06 8.20 13.83
N SER A 88 -19.53 8.48 12.64
CA SER A 88 -18.70 7.55 11.87
C SER A 88 -17.22 7.68 12.24
N HIS A 89 -16.54 6.55 12.40
CA HIS A 89 -15.10 6.51 12.69
C HIS A 89 -14.26 6.53 11.41
N SER A 90 -13.10 7.18 11.46
CA SER A 90 -12.12 7.19 10.37
C SER A 90 -11.13 6.04 10.52
N ASN A 91 -10.83 5.36 9.41
CA ASN A 91 -9.70 4.44 9.29
C ASN A 91 -8.54 5.05 8.50
N VAL A 92 -8.62 6.35 8.19
CA VAL A 92 -7.58 7.08 7.45
C VAL A 92 -6.45 7.40 8.41
N VAL A 93 -5.28 6.79 8.18
CA VAL A 93 -4.05 7.02 8.93
C VAL A 93 -3.04 7.68 7.99
N VAL A 94 -2.49 8.82 8.41
CA VAL A 94 -1.44 9.54 7.67
C VAL A 94 -0.13 9.35 8.43
N SER A 95 0.85 8.71 7.81
CA SER A 95 2.16 8.54 8.41
C SER A 95 3.00 9.82 8.32
N MET A 96 3.75 10.08 9.39
CA MET A 96 4.61 11.26 9.51
C MET A 96 6.09 10.83 9.55
N PRO A 97 7.00 11.61 8.95
CA PRO A 97 8.42 11.36 9.11
C PRO A 97 8.83 11.63 10.56
N ASN A 98 9.63 10.73 11.12
CA ASN A 98 10.28 10.92 12.40
C ASN A 98 11.66 11.57 12.21
N ALA A 99 12.34 11.87 13.32
CA ALA A 99 13.64 12.54 13.29
C ALA A 99 14.74 11.73 12.57
N ASP A 100 14.59 10.41 12.51
CA ASP A 100 15.53 9.49 11.84
C ASP A 100 15.18 9.27 10.35
N GLY A 101 14.12 9.92 9.85
CA GLY A 101 13.63 9.76 8.48
C GLY A 101 12.80 8.49 8.22
N GLY A 102 12.46 7.75 9.28
CA GLY A 102 11.45 6.70 9.25
C GLY A 102 10.03 7.27 9.26
N PHE A 103 9.03 6.43 8.98
CA PHE A 103 7.62 6.82 8.97
C PHE A 103 6.86 6.11 10.09
N LEU A 104 6.13 6.87 10.91
CA LEU A 104 5.26 6.38 11.98
C LEU A 104 3.80 6.71 11.67
#